data_AF-A0A6A6IXM5-F1
#
_entry.id   AF-A0A6A6IXM5-F1
#
_cell.length_a   1.000
_cell.length_b   1.000
_cell.length_c   1.000
_cell.angle_alpha   90.00
_cell.angle_beta   90.00
_cell.angle_gamma   90.00
#
_symmetry.space_group_name_H-M   'P 1'
#
loop_
_entity.id
_entity.type
_entity.pdbx_description
1 polymer ?
#
loop_
_entity_poly.entity_id
_entity_poly.type
_entity_poly.pdbx_seq_one_letter_code
_entity_poly.pdbx_strand_id
1 'polypeptide(L)'
;MECDGEESRIIIRARVTDIPGDSCRRPITLGEIFCTKILGRPFNTEVTASKFDAVHIPYGFIYDLNVACNLEEQELLARIPHHVYQASLVDNQWIFVKRDAWLPNAKGYCAMFCWGG
;
A
#
# COMPACT_ATOMS: atom_id res chain seq x y z
N MET A 1 12.54 4.35 20.34
CA MET A 1 11.12 3.98 20.54
C MET A 1 10.60 3.68 19.15
N GLU A 2 10.80 2.44 18.71
CA GLU A 2 10.54 1.99 17.35
C GLU A 2 9.04 1.79 17.20
N CYS A 3 8.37 2.73 16.55
CA CYS A 3 7.04 2.48 15.98
C CYS A 3 7.22 1.73 14.65
N ASP A 4 7.88 0.57 14.70
CA ASP A 4 7.98 -0.33 13.56
C ASP A 4 6.61 -0.99 13.40
N GLY A 5 5.73 -0.34 12.64
CA GLY A 5 4.41 -0.89 12.31
C GLY A 5 4.51 -2.30 11.73
N GLU A 6 3.45 -3.09 11.89
CA GLU A 6 3.40 -4.46 11.35
C GLU A 6 3.51 -4.47 9.81
N GLU A 7 4.15 -5.51 9.29
CA GLU A 7 4.20 -5.74 7.84
C GLU A 7 2.79 -5.89 7.29
N SER A 8 2.51 -5.28 6.14
CA SER A 8 1.22 -5.45 5.48
C SER A 8 1.28 -5.10 4.00
N ARG A 9 0.43 -5.75 3.22
CA ARG A 9 0.17 -5.38 1.83
C ARG A 9 -1.13 -4.61 1.73
N ILE A 10 -1.03 -3.33 1.35
CA ILE A 10 -2.18 -2.45 1.16
C ILE A 10 -2.45 -2.30 -0.34
N ILE A 11 -3.68 -2.61 -0.74
CA ILE A 11 -4.15 -2.45 -2.11
C ILE A 11 -5.16 -1.31 -2.12
N ILE A 12 -4.84 -0.23 -2.81
CA ILE A 12 -5.69 0.97 -2.89
C ILE A 12 -6.20 1.14 -4.31
N ARG A 13 -7.53 1.19 -4.45
CA ARG A 13 -8.19 1.66 -5.67
C ARG A 13 -8.54 3.13 -5.50
N ALA A 14 -7.91 3.97 -6.30
CA ALA A 14 -8.12 5.41 -6.33
C ALA A 14 -8.22 5.89 -7.79
N ARG A 15 -8.93 6.99 -8.01
CA ARG A 15 -8.89 7.67 -9.31
C ARG A 15 -7.59 8.44 -9.43
N VAL A 16 -6.77 8.09 -10.42
CA VAL A 16 -5.41 8.65 -10.60
C VAL A 16 -5.41 10.18 -10.72
N THR A 17 -6.40 10.75 -11.39
CA THR A 17 -6.50 12.21 -11.60
C THR A 17 -6.81 12.99 -10.33
N ASP A 18 -7.33 12.33 -9.29
CA ASP A 18 -7.69 12.96 -8.03
C ASP A 18 -6.47 13.05 -7.09
N ILE A 19 -5.39 12.31 -7.41
CA ILE A 19 -4.15 12.30 -6.63
C ILE A 19 -3.31 13.52 -7.02
N PRO A 20 -2.94 14.37 -6.05
CA PRO A 20 -2.12 15.54 -6.33
C PRO A 20 -0.69 15.15 -6.73
N GLY A 21 -0.03 16.05 -7.46
CA GLY A 21 1.32 15.84 -7.97
C GLY A 21 1.38 15.34 -9.42
N ASP A 22 2.61 15.28 -9.94
CA ASP A 22 2.90 14.74 -11.26
C ASP A 22 2.65 13.23 -11.31
N SER A 23 2.52 12.70 -12.53
CA SER A 23 2.16 11.30 -12.77
C SER A 23 3.07 10.30 -12.05
N CYS A 24 4.36 10.59 -11.94
CA CYS A 24 5.34 9.70 -11.32
C CYS A 24 5.31 9.78 -9.80
N ARG A 25 4.90 10.92 -9.24
CA ARG A 25 4.85 11.17 -7.80
C ARG A 25 3.54 10.74 -7.14
N ARG A 26 2.42 10.74 -7.88
CA ARG A 26 1.09 10.34 -7.39
C ARG A 26 1.07 9.05 -6.56
N PRO A 27 1.72 7.94 -6.98
CA PRO A 27 1.73 6.70 -6.19
C PRO A 27 2.32 6.92 -4.79
N ILE A 28 3.44 7.64 -4.69
CA ILE A 28 4.05 7.93 -3.39
C ILE A 28 3.16 8.88 -2.58
N THR A 29 2.62 9.92 -3.20
CA THR A 29 1.73 10.88 -2.52
C THR A 29 0.48 10.21 -1.97
N LEU A 30 -0.11 9.25 -2.69
CA LEU A 30 -1.23 8.46 -2.17
C LEU A 30 -0.81 7.59 -0.97
N GLY A 31 0.36 6.96 -1.03
CA GLY A 31 0.95 6.20 0.08
C GLY A 31 1.19 7.06 1.33
N GLU A 32 1.73 8.27 1.15
CA GLU A 32 1.95 9.27 2.22
C GLU A 32 0.64 9.68 2.88
N ILE A 33 -0.38 10.02 2.08
CA ILE A 33 -1.70 10.39 2.56
C ILE A 33 -2.32 9.22 3.34
N PHE A 34 -2.24 8.01 2.82
CA PHE A 34 -2.76 6.82 3.48
C PHE A 34 -2.07 6.55 4.81
N CYS A 35 -0.73 6.48 4.84
CA CYS A 35 0.01 6.18 6.06
C CYS A 35 -0.21 7.23 7.14
N THR A 36 -0.24 8.51 6.76
CA THR A 36 -0.49 9.60 7.71
C THR A 36 -1.90 9.52 8.28
N LYS A 37 -2.93 9.33 7.43
CA LYS A 37 -4.33 9.37 7.87
C LYS A 37 -4.83 8.09 8.55
N ILE A 38 -4.41 6.93 8.05
CA ILE A 38 -4.95 5.63 8.44
C ILE A 38 -4.04 4.93 9.44
N LEU A 39 -2.72 5.03 9.26
CA LEU A 39 -1.75 4.35 10.12
C LEU A 39 -1.11 5.27 11.16
N GLY A 40 -1.29 6.59 11.04
CA GLY A 40 -0.70 7.57 11.95
C GLY A 40 0.84 7.63 11.89
N ARG A 41 1.45 7.21 10.76
CA ARG A 41 2.92 7.19 10.58
C ARG A 41 3.33 7.76 9.21
N PRO A 42 4.56 8.28 9.06
CA PRO A 42 5.09 8.67 7.76
C PRO A 42 5.25 7.45 6.84
N PHE A 43 5.21 7.70 5.53
CA PHE A 43 5.55 6.71 4.51
C PHE A 43 7.07 6.67 4.36
N ASN A 44 7.66 5.49 4.57
CA ASN A 44 9.11 5.30 4.62
C ASN A 44 9.63 4.72 3.31
N THR A 45 10.16 5.55 2.42
CA THR A 45 10.77 5.07 1.16
C THR A 45 12.28 4.83 1.27
N GLU A 46 12.85 4.89 2.46
CA GLU A 46 14.30 4.75 2.64
C GLU A 46 14.72 3.28 2.52
N VAL A 47 15.13 2.89 1.32
CA VAL A 47 15.58 1.52 0.97
C VAL A 47 16.78 1.05 1.82
N THR A 48 17.53 1.97 2.43
CA THR A 48 18.65 1.64 3.33
C THR A 48 18.21 1.15 4.71
N ALA A 49 16.93 1.29 5.07
CA ALA A 49 16.38 0.77 6.30
C ALA A 49 16.18 -0.75 6.21
N SER A 50 16.25 -1.45 7.36
CA SER A 50 15.93 -2.88 7.44
C SER A 50 14.49 -3.21 7.09
N LYS A 51 13.60 -2.20 7.05
CA LYS A 51 12.20 -2.28 6.63
C LYS A 51 11.82 -0.96 5.97
N PHE A 52 11.16 -1.02 4.82
CA PHE A 52 10.67 0.16 4.12
C PHE A 52 9.33 -0.12 3.44
N ASP A 53 8.73 0.94 2.92
CA ASP A 53 7.47 0.90 2.20
C ASP A 53 7.74 0.93 0.68
N ALA A 54 7.43 -0.18 0.01
CA ALA A 54 7.55 -0.29 -1.44
C ALA A 54 6.23 0.07 -2.13
N VAL A 55 6.32 0.59 -3.36
CA VAL A 55 5.16 0.91 -4.20
C VAL A 55 5.22 0.13 -5.50
N HIS A 56 4.10 -0.48 -5.87
CA HIS A 56 3.95 -1.20 -7.12
C HIS A 56 2.69 -0.77 -7.87
N ILE A 57 2.82 -0.59 -9.20
CA ILE A 57 1.77 -0.01 -10.05
C ILE A 57 1.47 -0.87 -11.29
N PRO A 58 1.15 -2.17 -11.16
CA PRO A 58 0.82 -2.99 -12.31
C PRO A 58 -0.53 -2.58 -12.93
N TYR A 59 -1.58 -2.43 -12.11
CA TYR A 59 -2.96 -2.08 -12.53
C TYR A 59 -3.77 -1.36 -11.43
N GLY A 60 -3.08 -0.84 -10.43
CA GLY A 60 -3.63 -0.21 -9.23
C GLY A 60 -2.47 0.17 -8.30
N PHE A 61 -2.77 0.70 -7.11
CA PHE A 61 -1.73 1.05 -6.16
C PHE A 61 -1.57 -0.05 -5.13
N ILE A 62 -0.42 -0.73 -5.13
CA ILE A 62 -0.06 -1.74 -4.14
C ILE A 62 1.10 -1.17 -3.32
N TYR A 63 0.99 -1.28 -2.00
CA TYR A 63 2.00 -0.85 -1.05
C TYR A 63 2.38 -2.02 -0.16
N ASP A 64 3.66 -2.38 -0.16
CA ASP A 64 4.21 -3.33 0.79
C ASP A 64 4.86 -2.54 1.92
N LEU A 65 4.17 -2.48 3.04
CA LEU A 65 4.52 -1.65 4.17
C LEU A 65 5.44 -2.42 5.12
N ASN A 66 6.57 -1.81 5.45
CA ASN A 66 7.60 -2.39 6.32
C ASN A 66 8.11 -3.78 5.90
N VAL A 67 8.02 -4.12 4.61
CA VAL A 67 8.49 -5.41 4.08
C VAL A 67 9.95 -5.26 3.67
N ALA A 68 10.80 -6.17 4.16
CA ALA A 68 12.26 -6.06 4.08
C ALA A 68 12.91 -6.90 2.96
N CYS A 69 12.14 -7.79 2.35
CA CYS A 69 12.66 -8.74 1.38
C CYS A 69 11.62 -9.10 0.33
N ASN A 70 12.11 -9.56 -0.82
CA ASN A 70 11.28 -10.30 -1.77
C ASN A 70 10.77 -11.57 -1.10
N LEU A 71 9.45 -11.73 -1.06
CA LEU A 71 8.78 -12.90 -0.50
C LEU A 71 8.33 -13.79 -1.65
N GLU A 72 8.51 -15.11 -1.49
CA GLU A 72 7.87 -16.06 -2.39
C GLU A 72 6.34 -15.99 -2.24
N GLU A 73 5.60 -16.35 -3.28
CA GLU A 73 4.13 -16.25 -3.33
C GLU A 73 3.46 -16.85 -2.08
N GLN A 74 3.89 -18.05 -1.69
CA GLN A 74 3.32 -18.78 -0.57
C GLN A 74 3.57 -18.06 0.76
N GLU A 75 4.76 -17.50 0.95
CA GLU A 75 5.12 -16.75 2.15
C GLU A 75 4.35 -15.43 2.21
N LEU A 76 4.31 -14.69 1.10
CA LEU A 76 3.51 -13.48 0.99
C LEU A 76 2.04 -13.73 1.35
N LEU A 77 1.43 -14.77 0.79
CA LEU A 77 0.02 -15.08 1.01
C LEU A 77 -0.28 -15.58 2.41
N ALA A 78 0.65 -16.28 3.05
CA ALA A 78 0.47 -16.85 4.39
C ALA A 78 0.83 -15.87 5.52
N ARG A 79 1.93 -15.13 5.35
CA ARG A 79 2.58 -14.33 6.40
C ARG A 79 2.10 -12.89 6.41
N ILE A 80 1.90 -12.27 5.24
CA ILE A 80 1.62 -10.85 5.14
C ILE A 80 0.11 -10.59 5.19
N PRO A 81 -0.39 -9.82 6.17
CA PRO A 81 -1.76 -9.32 6.17
C PRO A 81 -2.04 -8.48 4.92
N HIS A 82 -3.12 -8.81 4.22
CA HIS A 82 -3.56 -8.07 3.04
C HIS A 82 -4.78 -7.21 3.38
N HIS A 83 -4.78 -5.97 2.92
CA HIS A 83 -5.89 -5.04 3.11
C HIS A 83 -6.24 -4.34 1.80
N VAL A 84 -7.54 -4.17 1.56
CA VAL A 84 -8.04 -3.49 0.36
C VAL A 84 -8.83 -2.26 0.77
N TYR A 85 -8.51 -1.14 0.15
CA TYR A 85 -9.20 0.14 0.34
C TYR A 85 -9.69 0.69 -0.98
N GLN A 86 -10.88 1.27 -0.93
CA GLN A 86 -11.35 2.23 -1.92
C GLN A 86 -11.05 3.63 -1.40
N ALA A 87 -10.31 4.41 -2.18
CA ALA A 87 -9.97 5.79 -1.85
C ALA A 87 -10.71 6.74 -2.79
N SER A 88 -11.33 7.76 -2.21
CA SER A 88 -12.05 8.82 -2.92
C SER A 88 -11.69 10.18 -2.35
N LEU A 89 -11.64 11.20 -3.20
CA LEU A 89 -11.53 12.59 -2.80
C LEU A 89 -12.94 13.20 -2.73
N VAL A 90 -13.36 13.62 -1.54
CA VAL A 90 -14.68 14.23 -1.28
C VAL A 90 -14.45 15.54 -0.53
N ASP A 91 -14.96 16.66 -1.03
CA ASP A 91 -14.79 17.99 -0.43
C ASP A 91 -13.33 18.31 -0.08
N ASN A 92 -12.42 17.99 -1.02
CA ASN A 92 -10.97 18.14 -0.87
C ASN A 92 -10.36 17.31 0.29
N GLN A 93 -11.06 16.27 0.74
CA GLN A 93 -10.60 15.35 1.77
C GLN A 93 -10.54 13.91 1.24
N TRP A 94 -9.39 13.29 1.39
CA TRP A 94 -9.25 11.85 1.14
C TRP A 94 -9.99 11.01 2.18
N ILE A 95 -10.89 10.16 1.68
CA ILE A 95 -11.63 9.15 2.44
C ILE A 95 -11.17 7.77 1.98
N PHE A 96 -10.78 6.92 2.93
CA PHE A 96 -10.41 5.53 2.67
C PHE A 96 -11.43 4.62 3.32
N VAL A 97 -12.10 3.80 2.50
CA VAL A 97 -13.07 2.82 2.98
C VAL A 97 -12.51 1.43 2.77
N LYS A 98 -12.36 0.68 3.85
CA LYS A 98 -11.91 -0.72 3.79
C LYS A 98 -12.96 -1.56 3.06
N ARG A 99 -12.50 -2.45 2.17
CA ARG A 99 -13.35 -3.32 1.34
C ARG A 99 -12.95 -4.77 1.53
N ASP A 100 -13.24 -5.33 2.70
CA ASP A 100 -12.90 -6.73 3.03
C ASP A 100 -13.54 -7.72 2.04
N ALA A 101 -14.73 -7.42 1.52
CA ALA A 101 -15.38 -8.23 0.47
C ALA A 101 -14.57 -8.32 -0.84
N TRP A 102 -13.65 -7.38 -1.11
CA TRP A 102 -12.80 -7.40 -2.30
C TRP A 102 -11.48 -8.13 -2.07
N LEU A 103 -11.16 -8.46 -0.81
CA LEU A 103 -9.91 -9.07 -0.42
C LEU A 103 -9.61 -10.37 -1.15
N PRO A 104 -10.54 -11.34 -1.32
CA PRO A 104 -10.22 -12.59 -2.00
C PRO A 104 -9.75 -12.37 -3.45
N ASN A 105 -10.44 -11.52 -4.20
CA ASN A 105 -10.10 -11.20 -5.58
C ASN A 105 -8.79 -10.42 -5.67
N ALA A 106 -8.59 -9.43 -4.79
CA ALA A 106 -7.39 -8.62 -4.76
C ALA A 106 -6.16 -9.44 -4.34
N LYS A 107 -6.31 -10.35 -3.37
CA LYS A 107 -5.26 -11.25 -2.91
C LYS A 107 -4.83 -12.23 -4.01
N GLY A 108 -5.79 -12.89 -4.68
CA GLY A 108 -5.48 -13.76 -5.81
C GLY A 108 -4.80 -13.02 -6.96
N TYR A 109 -5.23 -11.80 -7.25
CA TYR A 109 -4.60 -10.97 -8.27
C TYR A 109 -3.17 -10.54 -7.88
N CYS A 110 -2.97 -10.14 -6.63
CA CYS A 110 -1.67 -9.66 -6.14
C CYS A 110 -0.68 -10.78 -5.82
N ALA A 111 -1.15 -12.03 -5.73
CA ALA A 111 -0.29 -13.22 -5.59
C ALA A 111 0.72 -13.34 -6.72
N MET A 112 0.33 -12.94 -7.95
CA MET A 112 1.21 -12.92 -9.12
C MET A 112 2.37 -11.93 -8.98
N PHE A 113 2.30 -11.03 -8.00
CA PHE A 113 3.28 -10.00 -7.71
C PHE A 113 3.97 -10.34 -6.39
N CYS A 114 4.91 -11.27 -6.44
CA CYS A 114 5.79 -11.69 -5.33
C CYS A 114 6.81 -10.60 -4.93
N TRP A 115 6.48 -9.34 -5.19
CA TRP A 115 7.31 -8.21 -4.81
C TRP A 115 7.28 -8.04 -3.29
N GLY A 116 8.35 -7.47 -2.75
CA GLY A 116 8.40 -6.93 -1.40
C GLY A 116 9.13 -5.59 -1.44
N GLY A 117 9.81 -5.28 -0.35
CA GLY A 117 10.89 -4.28 -0.35
C GLY A 117 12.18 -4.90 -0.89
#